data_AF-A0A849K6B8-F1
#
_entry.id   AF-A0A849K6B8-F1
#
_cell.length_a   1.000
_cell.length_b   1.000
_cell.length_c   1.000
_cell.angle_alpha   90.00
_cell.angle_beta   90.00
_cell.angle_gamma   90.00
#
_symmetry.space_group_name_H-M   'P 1'
#
loop_
_entity.id
_entity.type
_entity.pdbx_description
1 polymer ?
#
loop_
_entity_poly.entity_id
_entity_poly.type
_entity_poly.pdbx_seq_one_letter_code
_entity_poly.pdbx_strand_id
1 'polypeptide(L)'
;MEAGAGLAGTRRPRAALLAEGGCQGAAGRALDPGAAVHAGGAGRFAGRTAARAARRPIRAAARRDPALRPAQRLDGLQDLLRPDADPDAAGGAGGRGRPGLAPVASRRRAGPRAGGRSTRVIHPLDTWVLYAAAALVVLSAAVSWRSLAVPANVGPRIPLLLADFALAALVAGLALRWMRLGHGPFLNMFEILASSLLSLGLIWRLASTRVAVLRDTAAVVWSLLGVMALWLLAVEPRDSILPPTYEMPVLWFHVALGKVFLGCALVATGLAGVLLARRTVRGARWFRRMPADPTVDFLAWRFMLAALVFESLMLIAGAVWAQDAWGRYWAWDPLETWAFITWLALAAAVHARITWRVSPRAGALMILGVFVIAFLTFFGVPFVTLAPHQGAV
;
A
#
# COMPACT_ATOMS: atom_id res chain seq x y z
N MET A 1 76.00 -12.38 36.96
CA MET A 1 76.15 -11.19 36.10
C MET A 1 74.92 -10.33 36.28
N GLU A 2 75.10 -9.02 36.15
CA GLU A 2 74.11 -7.99 36.44
C GLU A 2 72.85 -8.12 35.53
N ALA A 3 71.61 -7.80 35.94
CA ALA A 3 71.07 -6.81 36.87
C ALA A 3 71.00 -5.37 36.33
N GLY A 4 69.87 -4.69 36.55
CA GLY A 4 69.80 -3.22 36.52
C GLY A 4 68.75 -2.58 35.61
N ALA A 5 67.78 -1.92 36.24
CA ALA A 5 67.12 -0.66 35.86
C ALA A 5 66.89 -0.30 34.37
N GLY A 6 65.62 -0.07 34.02
CA GLY A 6 65.25 0.90 32.97
C GLY A 6 64.90 2.27 33.57
N LEU A 7 64.70 3.29 32.73
CA LEU A 7 64.02 4.54 33.09
C LEU A 7 63.46 5.23 31.84
N ALA A 8 62.48 6.14 32.01
CA ALA A 8 61.85 6.87 30.92
C ALA A 8 62.64 8.12 30.52
N GLY A 9 62.63 8.47 29.22
CA GLY A 9 63.28 9.68 28.70
C GLY A 9 62.66 10.16 27.39
N THR A 10 62.45 11.47 27.27
CA THR A 10 61.87 12.11 26.07
C THR A 10 62.95 12.74 25.19
N ARG A 11 62.74 12.76 23.86
CA ARG A 11 63.16 13.85 22.93
C ARG A 11 62.76 13.57 21.46
N ARG A 12 62.45 14.65 20.74
CA ARG A 12 62.47 14.78 19.26
C ARG A 12 63.79 15.51 18.85
N PRO A 13 63.98 16.00 17.60
CA PRO A 13 64.28 15.24 16.36
C PRO A 13 65.53 15.81 15.62
N ARG A 14 66.06 15.11 14.60
CA ARG A 14 66.91 15.64 13.48
C ARG A 14 67.30 14.48 12.53
N ALA A 15 67.71 14.68 11.26
CA ALA A 15 67.90 15.87 10.42
C ALA A 15 67.82 15.52 8.90
N ALA A 16 68.00 16.55 8.04
CA ALA A 16 68.58 16.49 6.66
C ALA A 16 67.70 15.85 5.54
N LEU A 17 67.73 16.25 4.26
CA LEU A 17 68.24 17.40 3.44
C LEU A 17 67.44 17.34 2.10
N LEU A 18 67.25 18.28 1.15
CA LEU A 18 67.76 19.61 0.71
C LEU A 18 66.52 20.50 0.31
N ALA A 19 66.57 21.84 0.15
CA ALA A 19 67.01 22.72 -0.98
C ALA A 19 66.31 22.50 -2.35
N GLU A 20 65.94 23.49 -3.18
CA GLU A 20 65.86 24.99 -3.13
C GLU A 20 65.08 25.46 -4.40
N GLY A 21 64.54 26.68 -4.60
CA GLY A 21 64.25 27.88 -3.77
C GLY A 21 62.79 28.34 -4.01
N GLY A 22 62.27 29.53 -3.70
CA GLY A 22 62.84 30.88 -3.61
C GLY A 22 62.27 31.74 -4.76
N CYS A 23 61.67 32.92 -4.60
CA CYS A 23 61.37 33.77 -3.43
C CYS A 23 60.19 34.74 -3.75
N GLN A 24 59.54 35.31 -2.70
CA GLN A 24 58.93 36.67 -2.57
C GLN A 24 58.05 37.23 -3.73
N GLY A 25 56.96 37.99 -3.55
CA GLY A 25 56.33 38.75 -2.46
C GLY A 25 55.49 39.89 -3.11
N ALA A 26 54.69 40.73 -2.45
CA ALA A 26 54.12 40.79 -1.10
C ALA A 26 52.99 41.86 -1.09
N ALA A 27 52.29 42.05 0.04
CA ALA A 27 51.34 43.16 0.34
C ALA A 27 50.07 43.31 -0.54
N GLY A 28 48.88 43.13 0.07
CA GLY A 28 47.59 43.36 -0.58
C GLY A 28 46.95 44.73 -0.29
N ARG A 29 45.72 44.92 -0.74
CA ARG A 29 44.75 45.93 -0.27
C ARG A 29 43.33 45.44 -0.50
N ALA A 30 42.40 45.86 0.35
CA ALA A 30 40.96 45.75 0.09
C ALA A 30 40.44 47.08 -0.49
N LEU A 31 39.31 47.04 -1.21
CA LEU A 31 38.15 47.93 -1.04
C LEU A 31 37.00 47.50 -1.98
N ASP A 32 35.80 47.99 -1.70
CA ASP A 32 34.52 47.65 -2.35
C ASP A 32 33.94 48.91 -3.08
N PRO A 33 32.65 49.03 -3.41
CA PRO A 33 32.11 48.83 -4.76
C PRO A 33 31.67 50.11 -5.51
N GLY A 34 31.38 49.97 -6.82
CA GLY A 34 30.28 50.70 -7.47
C GLY A 34 30.59 51.43 -8.79
N ALA A 35 29.55 51.52 -9.65
CA ALA A 35 29.43 52.37 -10.86
C ALA A 35 30.40 52.10 -12.05
N ALA A 36 30.09 52.45 -13.32
CA ALA A 36 28.80 52.61 -14.01
C ALA A 36 28.99 52.75 -15.56
N VAL A 37 28.00 52.25 -16.33
CA VAL A 37 27.35 52.91 -17.50
C VAL A 37 28.08 53.08 -18.87
N HIS A 38 27.27 52.98 -19.96
CA HIS A 38 27.47 53.36 -21.38
C HIS A 38 28.46 52.55 -22.28
N ALA A 39 28.28 52.45 -23.62
CA ALA A 39 27.09 52.60 -24.50
C ALA A 39 27.34 52.13 -25.97
N GLY A 40 26.28 51.72 -26.68
CA GLY A 40 26.19 51.65 -28.17
C GLY A 40 26.94 50.50 -28.87
N GLY A 41 26.58 50.01 -30.06
CA GLY A 41 25.41 50.20 -30.94
C GLY A 41 25.36 49.02 -31.95
N ALA A 42 24.21 48.45 -32.35
CA ALA A 42 23.15 48.98 -33.24
C ALA A 42 23.27 48.46 -34.70
N GLY A 43 22.25 47.74 -35.20
CA GLY A 43 22.21 47.15 -36.56
C GLY A 43 21.27 45.95 -36.69
N ARG A 44 19.95 46.11 -36.50
CA ARG A 44 18.95 46.31 -37.58
C ARG A 44 18.92 45.23 -38.69
N PHE A 45 17.92 44.36 -38.62
CA PHE A 45 17.11 43.95 -39.76
C PHE A 45 15.63 43.87 -39.32
N ALA A 46 14.66 43.98 -40.24
CA ALA A 46 13.26 44.24 -39.89
C ALA A 46 12.23 43.58 -40.82
N GLY A 47 11.04 43.31 -40.29
CA GLY A 47 9.87 42.76 -41.01
C GLY A 47 9.43 41.40 -40.45
N ARG A 48 8.12 41.08 -40.34
CA ARG A 48 6.91 41.86 -40.67
C ARG A 48 5.72 41.48 -39.76
N THR A 49 4.82 42.45 -39.57
CA THR A 49 3.38 42.31 -39.26
C THR A 49 2.92 41.42 -38.10
N ALA A 50 2.39 42.05 -37.05
CA ALA A 50 1.44 41.42 -36.13
C ALA A 50 -0.02 41.56 -36.64
N ALA A 51 -0.92 40.68 -36.19
CA ALA A 51 -2.37 40.81 -36.36
C ALA A 51 -3.08 40.49 -35.04
N ARG A 52 -4.11 41.26 -34.67
CA ARG A 52 -4.74 41.23 -33.34
C ARG A 52 -6.24 40.95 -33.43
N ALA A 53 -6.67 39.88 -32.75
CA ALA A 53 -8.00 39.58 -32.23
C ALA A 53 -9.26 39.94 -33.07
N ALA A 54 -10.04 38.92 -33.42
CA ALA A 54 -11.48 39.04 -33.67
C ALA A 54 -12.25 37.93 -32.95
N ARG A 55 -12.98 38.26 -31.87
CA ARG A 55 -13.99 37.35 -31.29
C ARG A 55 -15.25 37.40 -32.15
N ARG A 56 -15.78 36.25 -32.57
CA ARG A 56 -17.13 36.15 -33.18
C ARG A 56 -18.06 35.31 -32.28
N PRO A 57 -19.34 35.68 -32.13
CA PRO A 57 -20.29 34.91 -31.35
C PRO A 57 -20.80 33.70 -32.15
N ILE A 58 -20.90 32.54 -31.51
CA ILE A 58 -21.59 31.37 -32.07
C ILE A 58 -23.08 31.52 -31.74
N ARG A 59 -23.91 31.81 -32.74
CA ARG A 59 -25.37 31.69 -32.66
C ARG A 59 -25.81 30.31 -33.17
N ALA A 60 -26.97 29.86 -32.67
CA ALA A 60 -27.48 28.51 -32.83
C ALA A 60 -27.61 28.03 -34.28
N ALA A 61 -27.31 26.74 -34.49
CA ALA A 61 -27.71 25.96 -35.65
C ALA A 61 -28.18 24.57 -35.18
N ALA A 62 -29.42 24.49 -34.68
CA ALA A 62 -29.99 23.23 -34.23
C ALA A 62 -30.37 22.35 -35.45
N ARG A 63 -29.63 21.26 -35.67
CA ARG A 63 -30.08 20.12 -36.48
C ARG A 63 -30.41 18.97 -35.54
N ARG A 64 -31.61 18.39 -35.69
CA ARG A 64 -32.07 17.25 -34.89
C ARG A 64 -31.58 15.96 -35.52
N ASP A 65 -30.96 15.09 -34.70
CA ASP A 65 -30.60 13.73 -35.06
C ASP A 65 -31.61 12.77 -34.39
N PRO A 66 -32.42 12.00 -35.14
CA PRO A 66 -33.58 11.28 -34.60
C PRO A 66 -33.24 9.91 -33.97
N ALA A 67 -32.21 9.87 -33.11
CA ALA A 67 -31.74 8.63 -32.46
C ALA A 67 -31.78 8.65 -30.91
N LEU A 68 -31.91 9.82 -30.27
CA LEU A 68 -31.89 9.95 -28.80
C LEU A 68 -33.29 9.97 -28.19
N ARG A 69 -33.69 8.87 -27.54
CA ARG A 69 -34.91 8.82 -26.71
C ARG A 69 -34.70 9.62 -25.42
N PRO A 70 -35.64 10.47 -24.98
CA PRO A 70 -35.58 11.11 -23.67
C PRO A 70 -35.82 10.10 -22.54
N ALA A 71 -35.35 10.43 -21.33
CA ALA A 71 -35.47 9.56 -20.16
C ALA A 71 -36.94 9.26 -19.81
N GLN A 72 -37.22 7.99 -19.46
CA GLN A 72 -38.49 7.62 -18.85
C GLN A 72 -38.58 8.20 -17.44
N ARG A 73 -39.79 8.59 -17.03
CA ARG A 73 -40.06 8.95 -15.62
C ARG A 73 -39.98 7.71 -14.74
N LEU A 74 -39.44 7.87 -13.53
CA LEU A 74 -39.47 6.86 -12.47
C LEU A 74 -40.76 6.94 -11.66
N ASP A 75 -41.90 6.97 -12.36
CA ASP A 75 -43.23 6.94 -11.76
C ASP A 75 -43.51 5.49 -11.30
N GLY A 76 -43.23 5.19 -10.02
CA GLY A 76 -43.40 3.85 -9.44
C GLY A 76 -42.45 3.48 -8.28
N LEU A 77 -41.43 4.30 -7.97
CA LEU A 77 -40.41 3.97 -6.95
C LEU A 77 -40.94 3.86 -5.50
N GLN A 78 -42.20 4.20 -5.24
CA GLN A 78 -42.80 4.22 -3.91
C GLN A 78 -43.38 2.88 -3.48
N ASP A 79 -43.82 2.04 -4.43
CA ASP A 79 -44.42 0.73 -4.11
C ASP A 79 -43.36 -0.34 -3.76
N LEU A 80 -42.11 -0.14 -4.18
CA LEU A 80 -40.94 -0.96 -3.81
C LEU A 80 -40.43 -0.75 -2.37
N LEU A 81 -41.07 0.13 -1.59
CA LEU A 81 -40.65 0.50 -0.23
C LEU A 81 -41.73 0.24 0.84
N ARG A 82 -42.83 -0.45 0.49
CA ARG A 82 -43.76 -0.96 1.51
C ARG A 82 -43.24 -2.29 2.07
N PRO A 83 -43.10 -2.46 3.40
CA PRO A 83 -42.96 -3.79 4.00
C PRO A 83 -44.28 -4.55 3.87
N ASP A 84 -44.21 -5.86 3.64
CA ASP A 84 -45.38 -6.73 3.56
C ASP A 84 -46.17 -6.77 4.88
N ALA A 85 -47.49 -6.89 4.78
CA ALA A 85 -48.39 -6.99 5.93
C ALA A 85 -48.62 -8.46 6.35
N ASP A 86 -48.93 -8.65 7.63
CA ASP A 86 -49.18 -9.96 8.25
C ASP A 86 -50.26 -10.78 7.51
N PRO A 87 -50.06 -12.09 7.28
CA PRO A 87 -51.03 -12.93 6.56
C PRO A 87 -52.27 -13.33 7.38
N ASP A 88 -52.30 -13.10 8.70
CA ASP A 88 -53.35 -13.56 9.62
C ASP A 88 -54.58 -12.63 9.69
N ALA A 89 -55.19 -12.29 8.54
CA ALA A 89 -56.30 -11.33 8.48
C ALA A 89 -57.40 -11.59 7.42
N ALA A 90 -57.82 -12.85 7.17
CA ALA A 90 -58.98 -13.14 6.31
C ALA A 90 -59.78 -14.41 6.71
N GLY A 91 -60.87 -14.24 7.44
CA GLY A 91 -61.88 -15.29 7.66
C GLY A 91 -63.24 -14.91 7.04
N GLY A 92 -63.80 -15.73 6.14
CA GLY A 92 -65.09 -15.41 5.52
C GLY A 92 -65.61 -16.39 4.44
N ALA A 93 -66.31 -17.44 4.89
CA ALA A 93 -67.34 -18.22 4.19
C ALA A 93 -67.09 -18.80 2.76
N GLY A 94 -67.18 -20.12 2.62
CA GLY A 94 -67.28 -20.83 1.32
C GLY A 94 -67.19 -22.35 1.47
N GLY A 95 -68.33 -23.05 1.60
CA GLY A 95 -68.38 -24.47 1.99
C GLY A 95 -68.62 -25.48 0.86
N ARG A 96 -68.66 -26.78 1.25
CA ARG A 96 -68.77 -28.03 0.44
C ARG A 96 -67.42 -28.49 -0.15
N GLY A 97 -66.88 -29.69 0.11
CA GLY A 97 -67.18 -30.70 1.14
C GLY A 97 -67.15 -32.16 0.64
N ARG A 98 -66.30 -33.01 1.24
CA ARG A 98 -66.40 -34.50 1.26
C ARG A 98 -65.49 -35.10 2.38
N PRO A 99 -65.73 -36.33 2.87
CA PRO A 99 -65.34 -36.72 4.23
C PRO A 99 -64.10 -37.63 4.38
N GLY A 100 -63.34 -37.38 5.45
CA GLY A 100 -62.79 -38.32 6.43
C GLY A 100 -62.04 -39.61 6.04
N LEU A 101 -60.86 -39.80 6.64
CA LEU A 101 -60.65 -40.85 7.68
C LEU A 101 -59.31 -40.70 8.42
N ALA A 102 -59.36 -40.94 9.75
CA ALA A 102 -58.29 -41.22 10.74
C ALA A 102 -56.85 -40.63 10.61
N PRO A 103 -56.31 -39.98 11.67
CA PRO A 103 -54.89 -39.62 11.73
C PRO A 103 -54.01 -40.85 12.01
N VAL A 104 -53.01 -41.10 11.17
CA VAL A 104 -51.98 -42.12 11.45
C VAL A 104 -51.09 -41.65 12.59
N ALA A 105 -51.09 -42.39 13.71
CA ALA A 105 -50.23 -42.10 14.86
C ALA A 105 -48.75 -42.23 14.46
N SER A 106 -48.07 -41.10 14.33
CA SER A 106 -46.66 -41.03 13.96
C SER A 106 -45.78 -41.55 15.11
N ARG A 107 -45.51 -42.87 15.09
CA ARG A 107 -44.49 -43.48 15.95
C ARG A 107 -43.19 -42.70 15.81
N ARG A 108 -42.83 -41.94 16.86
CA ARG A 108 -41.49 -41.36 17.00
C ARG A 108 -40.47 -42.49 17.04
N ARG A 109 -39.95 -42.89 15.87
CA ARG A 109 -38.65 -43.55 15.81
C ARG A 109 -37.66 -42.58 16.43
N ALA A 110 -37.09 -42.95 17.57
CA ALA A 110 -35.92 -42.26 18.08
C ALA A 110 -34.82 -42.44 17.02
N GLY A 111 -34.53 -41.37 16.26
CA GLY A 111 -33.36 -41.35 15.40
C GLY A 111 -32.12 -41.63 16.25
N PRO A 112 -31.09 -42.29 15.69
CA PRO A 112 -29.85 -42.49 16.42
C PRO A 112 -29.36 -41.12 16.91
N ARG A 113 -29.04 -41.02 18.21
CA ARG A 113 -28.41 -39.82 18.75
C ARG A 113 -27.13 -39.59 17.96
N ALA A 114 -27.14 -38.61 17.07
CA ALA A 114 -25.97 -38.15 16.35
C ALA A 114 -25.04 -37.50 17.38
N GLY A 115 -24.26 -38.32 18.07
CA GLY A 115 -23.25 -37.86 19.01
C GLY A 115 -22.32 -36.94 18.25
N GLY A 116 -22.26 -35.68 18.70
CA GLY A 116 -21.50 -34.61 18.05
C GLY A 116 -20.01 -34.91 18.07
N ARG A 117 -19.56 -35.76 17.14
CA ARG A 117 -18.15 -35.91 16.80
C ARG A 117 -17.72 -34.56 16.26
N SER A 118 -17.09 -33.77 17.13
CA SER A 118 -16.28 -32.63 16.72
C SER A 118 -15.25 -33.15 15.73
N THR A 119 -15.52 -32.96 14.43
CA THR A 119 -14.61 -33.28 13.34
C THR A 119 -13.46 -32.31 13.46
N ARG A 120 -12.44 -32.70 14.22
CA ARG A 120 -11.24 -31.91 14.49
C ARG A 120 -10.67 -31.48 13.14
N VAL A 121 -10.80 -30.19 12.82
CA VAL A 121 -10.32 -29.63 11.55
C VAL A 121 -8.80 -29.66 11.57
N ILE A 122 -8.21 -30.66 10.91
CA ILE A 122 -6.76 -30.78 10.77
C ILE A 122 -6.37 -29.91 9.57
N HIS A 123 -5.92 -28.68 9.86
CA HIS A 123 -5.36 -27.82 8.81
C HIS A 123 -4.08 -28.46 8.23
N PRO A 124 -3.84 -28.30 6.91
CA PRO A 124 -2.65 -28.82 6.25
C PRO A 124 -1.38 -28.06 6.65
N LEU A 125 -0.21 -28.61 6.29
CA LEU A 125 1.09 -28.08 6.71
C LEU A 125 1.33 -26.63 6.26
N ASP A 126 0.88 -26.26 5.05
CA ASP A 126 0.99 -24.89 4.55
C ASP A 126 0.30 -23.87 5.46
N THR A 127 -0.92 -24.16 5.91
CA THR A 127 -1.67 -23.32 6.84
C THR A 127 -0.92 -23.11 8.16
N TRP A 128 -0.35 -24.17 8.75
CA TRP A 128 0.40 -24.06 10.01
C TRP A 128 1.69 -23.26 9.85
N VAL A 129 2.41 -23.44 8.73
CA VAL A 129 3.60 -22.63 8.42
C VAL A 129 3.23 -21.16 8.23
N LEU A 130 2.11 -20.85 7.56
CA LEU A 130 1.61 -19.49 7.37
C LEU A 130 1.17 -18.82 8.68
N TYR A 131 0.48 -19.55 9.57
CA TYR A 131 0.16 -19.06 10.92
C TYR A 131 1.41 -18.80 11.77
N ALA A 132 2.39 -19.71 11.75
CA ALA A 132 3.67 -19.50 12.42
C ALA A 132 4.40 -18.26 11.87
N ALA A 133 4.39 -18.08 10.55
CA ALA A 133 5.00 -16.92 9.90
C ALA A 133 4.30 -15.60 10.27
N ALA A 134 2.97 -15.59 10.35
CA ALA A 134 2.20 -14.44 10.85
C ALA A 134 2.51 -14.11 12.32
N ALA A 135 2.62 -15.12 13.19
CA ALA A 135 3.06 -14.90 14.57
C ALA A 135 4.48 -14.31 14.65
N LEU A 136 5.39 -14.73 13.76
CA LEU A 136 6.74 -14.16 13.64
C LEU A 136 6.75 -12.71 13.11
N VAL A 137 5.81 -12.33 12.23
CA VAL A 137 5.58 -10.94 11.82
C VAL A 137 5.15 -10.07 13.01
N VAL A 138 4.19 -10.54 13.80
CA VAL A 138 3.72 -9.82 15.02
C VAL A 138 4.85 -9.70 16.05
N LEU A 139 5.63 -10.75 16.26
CA LEU A 139 6.80 -10.73 17.14
C LEU A 139 7.90 -9.78 16.62
N SER A 140 8.10 -9.71 15.30
CA SER A 140 9.03 -8.74 14.66
C SER A 140 8.62 -7.30 14.93
N ALA A 141 7.32 -6.99 14.95
CA ALA A 141 6.82 -5.68 15.36
C ALA A 141 7.15 -5.36 16.83
N ALA A 142 6.82 -6.27 17.75
CA ALA A 142 7.05 -6.11 19.18
C ALA A 142 8.54 -5.96 19.52
N VAL A 143 9.40 -6.79 18.93
CA VAL A 143 10.86 -6.74 19.10
C VAL A 143 11.44 -5.45 18.48
N SER A 144 10.90 -4.97 17.36
CA SER A 144 11.31 -3.70 16.77
C SER A 144 11.05 -2.52 17.71
N TRP A 145 9.84 -2.39 18.27
CA TRP A 145 9.53 -1.35 19.27
C TRP A 145 10.39 -1.48 20.55
N ARG A 146 10.64 -2.71 21.03
CA ARG A 146 11.52 -2.95 22.18
C ARG A 146 12.96 -2.49 21.89
N SER A 147 13.48 -2.72 20.68
CA SER A 147 14.83 -2.29 20.29
C SER A 147 15.02 -0.77 20.26
N LEU A 148 13.96 -0.01 19.95
CA LEU A 148 13.97 1.45 20.03
C LEU A 148 13.89 1.97 21.48
N ALA A 149 13.25 1.23 22.38
CA ALA A 149 13.06 1.61 23.78
C ALA A 149 14.27 1.30 24.68
N VAL A 150 15.00 0.22 24.43
CA VAL A 150 16.14 -0.23 25.25
C VAL A 150 17.43 0.52 24.88
N PRO A 151 18.20 1.08 25.85
CA PRO A 151 19.46 1.76 25.55
C PRO A 151 20.55 0.88 24.90
N ALA A 152 21.24 1.49 23.94
CA ALA A 152 22.53 1.10 23.35
C ALA A 152 22.63 -0.24 22.59
N ASN A 153 22.51 -1.40 23.26
CA ASN A 153 23.18 -2.63 22.79
C ASN A 153 22.38 -3.52 21.81
N VAL A 154 21.06 -3.37 21.70
CA VAL A 154 20.27 -4.09 20.68
C VAL A 154 20.07 -3.20 19.46
N GLY A 155 21.00 -3.27 18.51
CA GLY A 155 20.80 -2.70 17.17
C GLY A 155 19.68 -3.42 16.40
N PRO A 156 19.24 -2.89 15.24
CA PRO A 156 18.11 -3.44 14.47
C PRO A 156 18.35 -4.86 13.92
N ARG A 157 19.54 -5.45 14.12
CA ARG A 157 19.92 -6.81 13.66
C ARG A 157 18.92 -7.88 14.12
N ILE A 158 18.53 -7.91 15.40
CA ILE A 158 17.61 -8.94 15.92
C ILE A 158 16.21 -8.85 15.29
N PRO A 159 15.50 -7.69 15.31
CA PRO A 159 14.21 -7.59 14.62
C PRO A 159 14.31 -7.80 13.10
N LEU A 160 15.43 -7.42 12.45
CA LEU A 160 15.63 -7.71 11.02
C LEU A 160 15.83 -9.21 10.73
N LEU A 161 16.58 -9.94 11.56
CA LEU A 161 16.77 -11.39 11.40
C LEU A 161 15.47 -12.16 11.66
N LEU A 162 14.67 -11.71 12.64
CA LEU A 162 13.35 -12.30 12.91
C LEU A 162 12.38 -12.04 11.75
N ALA A 163 12.44 -10.85 11.15
CA ALA A 163 11.69 -10.51 9.94
C ALA A 163 12.15 -11.31 8.71
N ASP A 164 13.46 -11.52 8.53
CA ASP A 164 14.00 -12.38 7.46
C ASP A 164 13.52 -13.83 7.62
N PHE A 165 13.48 -14.34 8.85
CA PHE A 165 12.93 -15.66 9.15
C PHE A 165 11.41 -15.73 8.94
N ALA A 166 10.66 -14.68 9.29
CA ALA A 166 9.23 -14.58 9.01
C ALA A 166 8.95 -14.58 7.49
N LEU A 167 9.75 -13.85 6.71
CA LEU A 167 9.65 -13.83 5.25
C LEU A 167 10.01 -15.20 4.64
N ALA A 168 11.05 -15.88 5.14
CA ALA A 168 11.38 -17.23 4.71
C ALA A 168 10.26 -18.24 5.02
N ALA A 169 9.62 -18.13 6.19
CA ALA A 169 8.46 -18.95 6.56
C ALA A 169 7.24 -18.64 5.68
N LEU A 170 6.99 -17.37 5.33
CA LEU A 170 5.95 -17.00 4.36
C LEU A 170 6.22 -17.59 2.98
N VAL A 171 7.46 -17.54 2.48
CA VAL A 171 7.84 -18.21 1.21
C VAL A 171 7.57 -19.71 1.27
N ALA A 172 8.02 -20.38 2.34
CA ALA A 172 7.80 -21.82 2.50
C ALA A 172 6.32 -22.20 2.56
N GLY A 173 5.52 -21.48 3.36
CA GLY A 173 4.08 -21.72 3.49
C GLY A 173 3.32 -21.47 2.17
N LEU A 174 3.63 -20.39 1.46
CA LEU A 174 3.00 -20.09 0.17
C LEU A 174 3.44 -21.06 -0.94
N ALA A 175 4.70 -21.53 -0.94
CA ALA A 175 5.17 -22.55 -1.87
C ALA A 175 4.50 -23.91 -1.64
N LEU A 176 4.42 -24.36 -0.37
CA LEU A 176 3.69 -25.58 0.00
C LEU A 176 2.20 -25.49 -0.39
N ARG A 177 1.58 -24.32 -0.20
CA ARG A 177 0.19 -24.07 -0.61
C ARG A 177 0.01 -24.16 -2.12
N TRP A 178 0.87 -23.49 -2.89
CA TRP A 178 0.85 -23.53 -4.36
C TRP A 178 1.02 -24.97 -4.87
N MET A 179 2.00 -25.72 -4.35
CA MET A 179 2.21 -27.13 -4.71
C MET A 179 1.00 -28.02 -4.40
N ARG A 180 0.19 -27.66 -3.39
CA ARG A 180 -1.00 -28.42 -2.97
C ARG A 180 -2.27 -28.04 -3.73
N LEU A 181 -2.40 -26.79 -4.17
CA LEU A 181 -3.59 -26.27 -4.89
C LEU A 181 -3.41 -26.18 -6.42
N GLY A 182 -2.18 -26.28 -6.93
CA GLY A 182 -1.84 -26.13 -8.34
C GLY A 182 -1.73 -24.68 -8.84
N HIS A 183 -2.23 -23.69 -8.08
CA HIS A 183 -2.27 -22.29 -8.50
C HIS A 183 -1.65 -21.32 -7.47
N GLY A 184 -1.42 -20.08 -7.91
CA GLY A 184 -0.86 -19.02 -7.06
C GLY A 184 -1.80 -18.59 -5.92
N PRO A 185 -1.27 -18.22 -4.74
CA PRO A 185 -2.05 -17.88 -3.55
C PRO A 185 -2.54 -16.42 -3.59
N PHE A 186 -3.57 -16.14 -4.39
CA PHE A 186 -4.10 -14.78 -4.58
C PHE A 186 -5.63 -14.67 -4.62
N LEU A 187 -6.38 -15.76 -4.37
CA LEU A 187 -7.81 -15.83 -4.71
C LEU A 187 -8.75 -15.47 -3.55
N ASN A 188 -8.52 -16.03 -2.36
CA ASN A 188 -9.33 -15.76 -1.17
C ASN A 188 -8.60 -14.84 -0.17
N MET A 189 -9.31 -14.33 0.84
CA MET A 189 -8.75 -13.37 1.80
C MET A 189 -7.52 -13.89 2.57
N PHE A 190 -7.49 -15.18 2.93
CA PHE A 190 -6.33 -15.79 3.60
C PHE A 190 -5.08 -15.76 2.70
N GLU A 191 -5.25 -16.11 1.42
CA GLU A 191 -4.21 -16.05 0.39
C GLU A 191 -3.79 -14.62 0.04
N ILE A 192 -4.75 -13.69 -0.10
CA ILE A 192 -4.49 -12.27 -0.35
C ILE A 192 -3.70 -11.66 0.81
N LEU A 193 -4.01 -12.00 2.07
CA LEU A 193 -3.25 -11.57 3.24
C LEU A 193 -1.86 -12.18 3.27
N ALA A 194 -1.73 -13.50 3.17
CA ALA A 194 -0.43 -14.20 3.22
C ALA A 194 0.52 -13.74 2.11
N SER A 195 0.02 -13.63 0.87
CA SER A 195 0.80 -13.12 -0.27
C SER A 195 1.18 -11.64 -0.11
N SER A 196 0.35 -10.83 0.56
CA SER A 196 0.67 -9.42 0.83
C SER A 196 1.68 -9.27 1.96
N LEU A 197 1.61 -10.07 3.03
CA LEU A 197 2.63 -10.12 4.08
C LEU A 197 4.00 -10.43 3.49
N LEU A 198 4.07 -11.39 2.55
CA LEU A 198 5.31 -11.70 1.84
C LEU A 198 5.76 -10.53 0.96
N SER A 199 4.92 -10.09 0.02
CA SER A 199 5.37 -9.16 -1.03
C SER A 199 5.68 -7.76 -0.47
N LEU A 200 4.83 -7.20 0.39
CA LEU A 200 5.05 -5.88 0.99
C LEU A 200 6.26 -5.90 1.94
N GLY A 201 6.37 -6.95 2.76
CA GLY A 201 7.50 -7.16 3.65
C GLY A 201 8.82 -7.34 2.90
N LEU A 202 8.81 -8.11 1.80
CA LEU A 202 9.97 -8.29 0.91
C LEU A 202 10.36 -7.00 0.19
N ILE A 203 9.40 -6.21 -0.31
CA ILE A 203 9.67 -4.91 -0.96
C ILE A 203 10.33 -3.94 0.03
N TRP A 204 9.78 -3.78 1.23
CA TRP A 204 10.43 -2.97 2.26
C TRP A 204 11.80 -3.54 2.64
N ARG A 205 11.94 -4.87 2.76
CA ARG A 205 13.19 -5.49 3.17
C ARG A 205 14.29 -5.29 2.13
N LEU A 206 13.99 -5.52 0.85
CA LEU A 206 14.88 -5.22 -0.28
C LEU A 206 15.27 -3.75 -0.31
N ALA A 207 14.31 -2.83 -0.16
CA ALA A 207 14.60 -1.40 -0.05
C ALA A 207 15.52 -1.08 1.14
N SER A 208 15.33 -1.73 2.29
CA SER A 208 16.17 -1.59 3.49
C SER A 208 17.61 -2.12 3.30
N THR A 209 17.85 -3.05 2.37
CA THR A 209 19.23 -3.45 2.03
C THR A 209 19.96 -2.30 1.36
N ARG A 210 19.32 -1.64 0.37
CA ARG A 210 19.89 -0.57 -0.47
C ARG A 210 19.93 0.79 0.24
N VAL A 211 18.91 1.09 1.05
CA VAL A 211 18.77 2.38 1.76
C VAL A 211 18.74 2.11 3.26
N ALA A 212 19.90 2.21 3.91
CA ALA A 212 20.08 1.82 5.31
C ALA A 212 19.15 2.55 6.29
N VAL A 213 18.74 3.80 5.99
CA VAL A 213 17.79 4.60 6.79
C VAL A 213 16.42 3.90 6.94
N LEU A 214 15.99 3.09 5.97
CA LEU A 214 14.71 2.37 6.05
C LEU A 214 14.72 1.28 7.12
N ARG A 215 15.90 0.82 7.58
CA ARG A 215 16.02 -0.18 8.66
C ARG A 215 15.47 0.35 9.98
N ASP A 216 15.55 1.66 10.21
CA ASP A 216 15.01 2.30 11.41
C ASP A 216 13.47 2.49 11.35
N THR A 217 12.84 2.36 10.17
CA THR A 217 11.36 2.36 10.06
C THR A 217 10.72 1.01 10.39
N ALA A 218 11.53 -0.02 10.69
CA ALA A 218 11.08 -1.39 10.98
C ALA A 218 9.94 -1.46 12.00
N ALA A 219 10.00 -0.69 13.09
CA ALA A 219 8.95 -0.69 14.10
C ALA A 219 7.58 -0.22 13.58
N VAL A 220 7.57 0.76 12.66
CA VAL A 220 6.34 1.25 12.03
C VAL A 220 5.83 0.22 11.00
N VAL A 221 6.72 -0.25 10.13
CA VAL A 221 6.35 -1.13 9.01
C VAL A 221 5.91 -2.50 9.49
N TRP A 222 6.61 -3.12 10.45
CA TRP A 222 6.20 -4.39 11.03
C TRP A 222 4.95 -4.27 11.89
N SER A 223 4.63 -3.10 12.46
CA SER A 223 3.32 -2.89 13.09
C SER A 223 2.17 -2.87 12.08
N LEU A 224 2.35 -2.24 10.91
CA LEU A 224 1.34 -2.23 9.84
C LEU A 224 1.12 -3.64 9.27
N LEU A 225 2.20 -4.38 8.98
CA LEU A 225 2.12 -5.79 8.59
C LEU A 225 1.62 -6.68 9.73
N GLY A 226 1.88 -6.31 10.99
CA GLY A 226 1.39 -6.98 12.19
C GLY A 226 -0.13 -6.97 12.31
N VAL A 227 -0.80 -5.88 11.91
CA VAL A 227 -2.27 -5.84 11.84
C VAL A 227 -2.79 -6.85 10.81
N MET A 228 -2.17 -6.91 9.63
CA MET A 228 -2.52 -7.90 8.59
C MET A 228 -2.24 -9.34 9.03
N ALA A 229 -1.18 -9.57 9.81
CA ALA A 229 -0.82 -10.88 10.35
C ALA A 229 -1.77 -11.33 11.47
N LEU A 230 -2.20 -10.44 12.36
CA LEU A 230 -3.26 -10.72 13.34
C LEU A 230 -4.60 -11.04 12.65
N TRP A 231 -4.90 -10.36 11.55
CA TRP A 231 -6.09 -10.66 10.75
C TRP A 231 -5.97 -12.00 10.01
N LEU A 232 -4.80 -12.37 9.46
CA LEU A 232 -4.58 -13.70 8.88
C LEU A 232 -4.88 -14.82 9.89
N LEU A 233 -4.45 -14.65 11.15
CA LEU A 233 -4.72 -15.59 12.25
C LEU A 233 -6.20 -15.68 12.66
N ALA A 234 -7.06 -14.78 12.15
CA ALA A 234 -8.49 -14.73 12.41
C ALA A 234 -9.35 -15.06 11.17
N VAL A 235 -8.75 -15.27 9.99
CA VAL A 235 -9.46 -15.66 8.75
C VAL A 235 -9.42 -17.17 8.57
N GLU A 236 -10.55 -17.77 8.25
CA GLU A 236 -10.63 -19.20 7.96
C GLU A 236 -9.80 -19.57 6.71
N PRO A 237 -8.86 -20.54 6.81
CA PRO A 237 -7.96 -20.90 5.73
C PRO A 237 -8.70 -21.84 4.76
N ARG A 238 -9.44 -21.26 3.82
CA ARG A 238 -10.20 -21.97 2.79
C ARG A 238 -9.32 -22.25 1.58
N ASP A 239 -9.43 -23.46 1.03
CA ASP A 239 -8.84 -23.77 -0.27
C ASP A 239 -9.73 -23.21 -1.39
N SER A 240 -9.08 -22.67 -2.41
CA SER A 240 -9.66 -22.02 -3.58
C SER A 240 -9.51 -22.91 -4.82
N ILE A 241 -10.18 -22.52 -5.90
CA ILE A 241 -10.03 -23.09 -7.24
C ILE A 241 -9.77 -21.90 -8.17
N LEU A 242 -8.81 -22.02 -9.09
CA LEU A 242 -8.50 -20.96 -10.05
C LEU A 242 -9.66 -20.79 -11.05
N PRO A 243 -10.28 -19.60 -11.14
CA PRO A 243 -11.28 -19.34 -12.19
C PRO A 243 -10.61 -19.29 -13.56
N PRO A 244 -11.24 -19.75 -14.67
CA PRO A 244 -10.64 -19.70 -16.00
C PRO A 244 -10.21 -18.30 -16.45
N THR A 245 -10.95 -17.26 -16.03
CA THR A 245 -10.61 -15.85 -16.28
C THR A 245 -9.31 -15.39 -15.61
N TYR A 246 -8.76 -16.15 -14.65
CA TYR A 246 -7.53 -15.85 -13.92
C TYR A 246 -6.29 -16.55 -14.50
N GLU A 247 -6.44 -17.40 -15.51
CA GLU A 247 -5.30 -18.04 -16.20
C GLU A 247 -4.53 -17.06 -17.11
N MET A 248 -5.14 -15.92 -17.46
CA MET A 248 -4.60 -14.93 -18.40
C MET A 248 -3.31 -14.25 -17.87
N PRO A 249 -2.19 -14.23 -18.64
CA PRO A 249 -0.93 -13.62 -18.22
C PRO A 249 -1.02 -12.16 -17.77
N VAL A 250 -1.95 -11.38 -18.34
CA VAL A 250 -2.17 -9.95 -17.99
C VAL A 250 -2.54 -9.77 -16.51
N LEU A 251 -3.30 -10.70 -15.92
CA LEU A 251 -3.66 -10.64 -14.50
C LEU A 251 -2.42 -10.72 -13.60
N TRP A 252 -1.45 -11.57 -13.95
CA TRP A 252 -0.21 -11.72 -13.19
C TRP A 252 0.61 -10.43 -13.20
N PHE A 253 0.64 -9.71 -14.32
CA PHE A 253 1.23 -8.36 -14.39
C PHE A 253 0.44 -7.35 -13.56
N HIS A 254 -0.90 -7.31 -13.66
CA HIS A 254 -1.75 -6.43 -12.85
C HIS A 254 -1.53 -6.65 -11.33
N VAL A 255 -1.60 -7.89 -10.86
CA VAL A 255 -1.38 -8.24 -9.45
C VAL A 255 0.04 -7.90 -9.00
N ALA A 256 1.07 -8.17 -9.82
CA ALA A 256 2.45 -7.80 -9.51
C ALA A 256 2.64 -6.28 -9.38
N LEU A 257 2.07 -5.50 -10.30
CA LEU A 257 2.09 -4.04 -10.26
C LEU A 257 1.40 -3.51 -8.99
N GLY A 258 0.24 -4.07 -8.61
CA GLY A 258 -0.46 -3.73 -7.37
C GLY A 258 0.34 -4.06 -6.10
N LYS A 259 1.01 -5.23 -6.04
CA LYS A 259 1.92 -5.53 -4.92
C LYS A 259 3.09 -4.55 -4.85
N VAL A 260 3.66 -4.12 -5.98
CA VAL A 260 4.77 -3.14 -6.02
C VAL A 260 4.30 -1.75 -5.62
N PHE A 261 3.15 -1.29 -6.12
CA PHE A 261 2.47 -0.07 -5.66
C PHE A 261 2.33 -0.05 -4.14
N LEU A 262 1.67 -1.06 -3.58
CA LEU A 262 1.31 -1.09 -2.16
C LEU A 262 2.56 -1.26 -1.27
N GLY A 263 3.58 -1.98 -1.75
CA GLY A 263 4.90 -2.03 -1.11
C GLY A 263 5.61 -0.66 -1.10
N CYS A 264 5.58 0.10 -2.20
CA CYS A 264 6.12 1.46 -2.23
C CYS A 264 5.34 2.41 -1.29
N ALA A 265 4.00 2.33 -1.28
CA ALA A 265 3.16 3.10 -0.36
C ALA A 265 3.43 2.74 1.10
N LEU A 266 3.68 1.47 1.43
CA LEU A 266 4.07 1.03 2.78
C LEU A 266 5.44 1.59 3.20
N VAL A 267 6.44 1.62 2.30
CA VAL A 267 7.76 2.21 2.61
C VAL A 267 7.63 3.72 2.88
N ALA A 268 6.84 4.44 2.07
CA ALA A 268 6.53 5.85 2.30
C ALA A 268 5.82 6.07 3.65
N THR A 269 4.84 5.21 3.97
CA THR A 269 4.08 5.27 5.23
C THR A 269 4.94 4.95 6.45
N GLY A 270 5.92 4.05 6.33
CA GLY A 270 6.92 3.80 7.36
C GLY A 270 7.75 5.05 7.69
N LEU A 271 8.14 5.83 6.68
CA LEU A 271 8.84 7.11 6.85
C LEU A 271 7.93 8.22 7.39
N ALA A 272 6.68 8.30 6.91
CA ALA A 272 5.67 9.22 7.42
C ALA A 272 5.36 8.97 8.92
N GLY A 273 5.22 7.70 9.32
CA GLY A 273 5.02 7.32 10.71
C GLY A 273 6.16 7.77 11.63
N VAL A 274 7.41 7.76 11.16
CA VAL A 274 8.55 8.35 11.88
C VAL A 274 8.41 9.87 12.03
N LEU A 275 8.07 10.59 10.95
CA LEU A 275 7.89 12.06 10.96
C LEU A 275 6.76 12.53 11.88
N LEU A 276 5.74 11.68 12.07
CA LEU A 276 4.63 11.89 13.01
C LEU A 276 5.03 11.51 14.44
N ALA A 277 5.65 10.33 14.65
CA ALA A 277 6.10 9.88 15.96
C ALA A 277 7.11 10.83 16.60
N ARG A 278 8.00 11.44 15.80
CA ARG A 278 8.95 12.49 16.22
C ARG A 278 8.30 13.74 16.83
N ARG A 279 6.99 13.95 16.66
CA ARG A 279 6.24 15.02 17.35
C ARG A 279 5.89 14.68 18.80
N THR A 280 6.21 13.48 19.27
CA THR A 280 6.08 13.05 20.66
C THR A 280 7.44 12.95 21.33
N VAL A 281 7.51 13.21 22.65
CA VAL A 281 8.74 13.11 23.44
C VAL A 281 9.38 11.71 23.36
N ARG A 282 8.56 10.65 23.26
CA ARG A 282 9.03 9.27 23.12
C ARG A 282 9.61 9.02 21.71
N GLY A 283 8.85 9.35 20.66
CA GLY A 283 9.28 9.13 19.28
C GLY A 283 10.50 9.97 18.87
N ALA A 284 10.64 11.19 19.40
CA ALA A 284 11.87 11.98 19.24
C ALA A 284 13.10 11.26 19.83
N ARG A 285 12.95 10.62 21.00
CA ARG A 285 14.02 9.82 21.64
C ARG A 285 14.31 8.52 20.90
N TRP A 286 13.29 7.85 20.36
CA TRP A 286 13.39 6.61 19.60
C TRP A 286 14.07 6.82 18.25
N PHE A 287 13.53 7.72 17.41
CA PHE A 287 14.02 7.95 16.04
C PHE A 287 15.14 9.00 15.95
N ARG A 288 15.91 9.20 17.03
CA ARG A 288 17.00 10.20 17.11
C ARG A 288 18.20 9.90 16.19
N ARG A 289 18.35 8.65 15.75
CA ARG A 289 19.45 8.17 14.90
C ARG A 289 19.21 8.41 13.40
N MET A 290 17.96 8.56 12.99
CA MET A 290 17.61 8.82 11.59
C MET A 290 17.93 10.27 11.18
N PRO A 291 18.13 10.57 9.87
CA PRO A 291 18.38 11.92 9.37
C PRO A 291 17.33 12.98 9.77
N ALA A 292 17.63 14.26 9.51
CA ALA A 292 16.70 15.36 9.73
C ALA A 292 15.39 15.18 8.93
N ASP A 293 14.29 15.74 9.44
CA ASP A 293 12.95 15.58 8.87
C ASP A 293 12.86 15.85 7.35
N PRO A 294 13.47 16.92 6.77
CA PRO A 294 13.41 17.15 5.32
C PRO A 294 14.01 16.01 4.48
N THR A 295 15.02 15.31 4.98
CA THR A 295 15.65 14.17 4.30
C THR A 295 14.76 12.93 4.33
N VAL A 296 14.11 12.68 5.48
CA VAL A 296 13.17 11.56 5.67
C VAL A 296 11.91 11.79 4.82
N ASP A 297 11.40 13.01 4.80
CA ASP A 297 10.27 13.48 4.00
C ASP A 297 10.55 13.42 2.49
N PHE A 298 11.71 13.92 2.03
CA PHE A 298 12.13 13.76 0.62
C PHE A 298 12.18 12.29 0.19
N LEU A 299 12.72 11.40 1.03
CA LEU A 299 12.74 9.96 0.73
C LEU A 299 11.32 9.37 0.68
N ALA A 300 10.42 9.78 1.58
CA ALA A 300 9.03 9.31 1.58
C ALA A 300 8.31 9.69 0.29
N TRP A 301 8.46 10.92 -0.18
CA TRP A 301 7.87 11.38 -1.44
C TRP A 301 8.44 10.72 -2.69
N ARG A 302 9.70 10.26 -2.67
CA ARG A 302 10.24 9.41 -3.75
C ARG A 302 9.51 8.07 -3.85
N PHE A 303 9.18 7.46 -2.71
CA PHE A 303 8.38 6.22 -2.69
C PHE A 303 6.91 6.46 -3.06
N MET A 304 6.32 7.60 -2.70
CA MET A 304 4.98 7.99 -3.18
C MET A 304 4.93 8.22 -4.70
N LEU A 305 5.96 8.84 -5.29
CA LEU A 305 6.04 9.03 -6.74
C LEU A 305 6.19 7.68 -7.46
N ALA A 306 6.99 6.76 -6.92
CA ALA A 306 7.05 5.39 -7.42
C ALA A 306 5.69 4.67 -7.31
N ALA A 307 5.01 4.81 -6.17
CA ALA A 307 3.66 4.29 -5.98
C ALA A 307 2.68 4.83 -7.04
N LEU A 308 2.68 6.14 -7.34
CA LEU A 308 1.83 6.73 -8.38
C LEU A 308 2.09 6.12 -9.77
N VAL A 309 3.34 5.83 -10.12
CA VAL A 309 3.69 5.15 -11.38
C VAL A 309 3.16 3.72 -11.39
N PHE A 310 3.38 2.95 -10.33
CA PHE A 310 2.93 1.55 -10.27
C PHE A 310 1.41 1.42 -10.19
N GLU A 311 0.70 2.32 -9.50
CA GLU A 311 -0.77 2.38 -9.49
C GLU A 311 -1.33 2.70 -10.87
N SER A 312 -0.72 3.67 -11.58
CA SER A 312 -1.13 4.01 -12.96
C SER A 312 -0.96 2.83 -13.91
N LEU A 313 0.16 2.10 -13.80
CA LEU A 313 0.41 0.89 -14.59
C LEU A 313 -0.54 -0.26 -14.19
N MET A 314 -0.83 -0.42 -12.90
CA MET A 314 -1.76 -1.43 -12.39
C MET A 314 -3.18 -1.21 -12.94
N LEU A 315 -3.68 0.04 -12.93
CA LEU A 315 -4.99 0.38 -13.49
C LEU A 315 -5.07 0.07 -14.99
N ILE A 316 -4.02 0.41 -15.75
CA ILE A 316 -3.96 0.09 -17.19
C ILE A 316 -3.96 -1.43 -17.43
N ALA A 317 -3.13 -2.19 -16.70
CA ALA A 317 -3.10 -3.64 -16.81
C ALA A 317 -4.42 -4.30 -16.35
N GLY A 318 -5.07 -3.74 -15.34
CA GLY A 318 -6.38 -4.19 -14.85
C GLY A 318 -7.48 -3.99 -15.88
N ALA A 319 -7.53 -2.82 -16.52
CA ALA A 319 -8.49 -2.53 -17.58
C ALA A 319 -8.31 -3.44 -18.81
N VAL A 320 -7.06 -3.76 -19.19
CA VAL A 320 -6.79 -4.74 -20.28
C VAL A 320 -7.28 -6.14 -19.88
N TRP A 321 -6.99 -6.60 -18.65
CA TRP A 321 -7.49 -7.89 -18.18
C TRP A 321 -9.03 -7.92 -18.06
N ALA A 322 -9.67 -6.85 -17.61
CA ALA A 322 -11.13 -6.73 -17.55
C ALA A 322 -11.78 -6.85 -18.94
N GLN A 323 -11.14 -6.30 -19.98
CA GLN A 323 -11.58 -6.45 -21.36
C GLN A 323 -11.50 -7.91 -21.83
N ASP A 324 -10.42 -8.63 -21.50
CA ASP A 324 -10.25 -10.05 -21.83
C ASP A 324 -11.19 -10.97 -21.02
N ALA A 325 -11.44 -10.63 -19.74
CA ALA A 325 -12.20 -11.47 -18.80
C ALA A 325 -13.73 -11.27 -18.88
N TRP A 326 -14.21 -10.04 -19.14
CA TRP A 326 -15.64 -9.68 -19.11
C TRP A 326 -16.12 -8.90 -20.34
N GLY A 327 -15.25 -8.68 -21.34
CA GLY A 327 -15.59 -7.95 -22.56
C GLY A 327 -15.68 -6.43 -22.40
N ARG A 328 -15.24 -5.86 -21.27
CA ARG A 328 -15.23 -4.41 -21.01
C ARG A 328 -14.03 -3.95 -20.18
N TYR A 329 -13.40 -2.83 -20.58
CA TYR A 329 -12.28 -2.22 -19.87
C TYR A 329 -12.59 -1.68 -18.46
N TRP A 330 -13.86 -1.36 -18.16
CA TRP A 330 -14.29 -0.76 -16.89
C TRP A 330 -15.80 -0.94 -16.70
N ALA A 331 -16.27 -1.11 -15.46
CA ALA A 331 -17.68 -1.27 -15.09
C ALA A 331 -18.22 -0.25 -14.07
N TRP A 332 -17.34 0.55 -13.44
CA TRP A 332 -17.62 1.33 -12.22
C TRP A 332 -18.10 0.47 -11.03
N ASP A 333 -17.58 -0.74 -10.90
CA ASP A 333 -17.82 -1.51 -9.67
C ASP A 333 -17.07 -0.91 -8.47
N PRO A 334 -17.36 -1.34 -7.23
CA PRO A 334 -16.70 -0.76 -6.06
C PRO A 334 -15.19 -0.98 -5.99
N LEU A 335 -14.62 -2.06 -6.55
CA LEU A 335 -13.16 -2.26 -6.51
C LEU A 335 -12.47 -1.30 -7.48
N GLU A 336 -12.97 -1.23 -8.71
CA GLU A 336 -12.55 -0.26 -9.73
C GLU A 336 -12.69 1.19 -9.23
N THR A 337 -13.85 1.53 -8.66
CA THR A 337 -14.13 2.88 -8.14
C THR A 337 -13.19 3.26 -7.00
N TRP A 338 -12.94 2.35 -6.04
CA TRP A 338 -12.01 2.62 -4.95
C TRP A 338 -10.54 2.62 -5.40
N ALA A 339 -10.17 1.90 -6.47
CA ALA A 339 -8.84 2.02 -7.08
C ALA A 339 -8.67 3.39 -7.76
N PHE A 340 -9.67 3.88 -8.48
CA PHE A 340 -9.64 5.23 -9.05
C PHE A 340 -9.61 6.32 -7.95
N ILE A 341 -10.31 6.14 -6.83
CA ILE A 341 -10.22 7.04 -5.66
C ILE A 341 -8.81 7.01 -5.05
N THR A 342 -8.18 5.83 -4.93
CA THR A 342 -6.77 5.71 -4.49
C THR A 342 -5.83 6.47 -5.43
N TRP A 343 -5.95 6.26 -6.74
CA TRP A 343 -5.15 6.96 -7.75
C TRP A 343 -5.36 8.49 -7.69
N LEU A 344 -6.60 8.96 -7.58
CA LEU A 344 -6.91 10.39 -7.43
C LEU A 344 -6.31 10.99 -6.15
N ALA A 345 -6.44 10.31 -5.00
CA ALA A 345 -5.88 10.78 -3.74
C ALA A 345 -4.34 10.84 -3.79
N LEU A 346 -3.71 9.83 -4.41
CA LEU A 346 -2.28 9.73 -4.63
C LEU A 346 -1.75 10.82 -5.58
N ALA A 347 -2.42 11.03 -6.71
CA ALA A 347 -2.11 12.08 -7.67
C ALA A 347 -2.29 13.49 -7.07
N ALA A 348 -3.40 13.73 -6.34
CA ALA A 348 -3.65 14.98 -5.65
C ALA A 348 -2.60 15.26 -4.55
N ALA A 349 -2.20 14.24 -3.78
CA ALA A 349 -1.17 14.38 -2.75
C ALA A 349 0.22 14.71 -3.35
N VAL A 350 0.61 14.03 -4.43
CA VAL A 350 1.86 14.31 -5.15
C VAL A 350 1.82 15.69 -5.83
N HIS A 351 0.71 16.06 -6.46
CA HIS A 351 0.53 17.39 -7.05
C HIS A 351 0.64 18.50 -5.98
N ALA A 352 -0.11 18.38 -4.87
CA ALA A 352 -0.06 19.34 -3.77
C ALA A 352 1.36 19.50 -3.21
N ARG A 353 2.15 18.43 -3.14
CA ARG A 353 3.56 18.48 -2.69
C ARG A 353 4.49 19.19 -3.69
N ILE A 354 4.22 19.13 -4.99
CA ILE A 354 5.02 19.79 -6.03
C ILE A 354 4.62 21.26 -6.16
N THR A 355 3.32 21.55 -6.14
CA THR A 355 2.74 22.88 -6.36
C THR A 355 2.83 23.78 -5.12
N TRP A 356 2.79 23.22 -3.90
CA TRP A 356 2.76 23.99 -2.65
C TRP A 356 3.89 23.62 -1.68
N ARG A 357 4.23 24.53 -0.78
CA ARG A 357 5.26 24.34 0.27
C ARG A 357 4.74 23.48 1.44
N VAL A 358 4.29 22.26 1.13
CA VAL A 358 3.75 21.28 2.09
C VAL A 358 4.84 20.88 3.10
N SER A 359 4.65 21.23 4.37
CA SER A 359 5.61 20.91 5.44
C SER A 359 5.75 19.39 5.66
N PRO A 360 6.89 18.88 6.18
CA PRO A 360 7.08 17.46 6.46
C PRO A 360 6.00 16.80 7.33
N ARG A 361 5.39 17.56 8.25
CA ARG A 361 4.27 17.06 9.07
C ARG A 361 2.97 16.94 8.25
N ALA A 362 2.64 17.95 7.44
CA ALA A 362 1.47 17.89 6.57
C ALA A 362 1.61 16.79 5.52
N GLY A 363 2.80 16.68 4.90
CA GLY A 363 3.09 15.64 3.92
C GLY A 363 2.99 14.23 4.52
N ALA A 364 3.52 14.02 5.73
CA ALA A 364 3.36 12.73 6.42
C ALA A 364 1.89 12.36 6.72
N LEU A 365 1.02 13.33 7.01
CA LEU A 365 -0.43 13.09 7.16
C LEU A 365 -1.09 12.75 5.82
N MET A 366 -0.69 13.41 4.73
CA MET A 366 -1.20 13.11 3.38
C MET A 366 -0.79 11.71 2.92
N ILE A 367 0.46 11.31 3.16
CA ILE A 367 0.97 9.95 2.88
C ILE A 367 0.16 8.90 3.66
N LEU A 368 -0.06 9.13 4.95
CA LEU A 368 -0.87 8.23 5.78
C LEU A 368 -2.32 8.14 5.28
N GLY A 369 -2.93 9.27 4.89
CA GLY A 369 -4.29 9.31 4.34
C GLY A 369 -4.41 8.51 3.03
N VAL A 370 -3.48 8.69 2.09
CA VAL A 370 -3.44 7.90 0.84
C VAL A 370 -3.24 6.42 1.12
N PHE A 371 -2.36 6.05 2.07
CA PHE A 371 -2.17 4.64 2.44
C PHE A 371 -3.42 4.02 3.11
N VAL A 372 -4.17 4.79 3.90
CA VAL A 372 -5.46 4.32 4.47
C VAL A 372 -6.50 4.11 3.36
N ILE A 373 -6.61 5.02 2.40
CA ILE A 373 -7.52 4.88 1.25
C ILE A 373 -7.13 3.63 0.42
N ALA A 374 -5.84 3.48 0.09
CA ALA A 374 -5.33 2.30 -0.61
C ALA A 374 -5.59 1.00 0.16
N PHE A 375 -5.36 0.98 1.47
CA PHE A 375 -5.64 -0.19 2.30
C PHE A 375 -7.14 -0.54 2.25
N LEU A 376 -8.04 0.45 2.30
CA LEU A 376 -9.47 0.23 2.16
C LEU A 376 -9.87 -0.25 0.76
N THR A 377 -9.18 0.15 -0.31
CA THR A 377 -9.38 -0.42 -1.66
C THR A 377 -9.11 -1.93 -1.67
N PHE A 378 -7.91 -2.36 -1.27
CA PHE A 378 -7.48 -3.76 -1.42
C PHE A 378 -8.06 -4.70 -0.35
N PHE A 379 -8.42 -4.18 0.83
CA PHE A 379 -8.83 -5.00 1.98
C PHE A 379 -10.20 -4.64 2.56
N GLY A 380 -10.71 -3.43 2.30
CA GLY A 380 -12.01 -2.97 2.78
C GLY A 380 -13.17 -3.29 1.82
N VAL A 381 -12.99 -3.07 0.51
CA VAL A 381 -14.02 -3.32 -0.51
C VAL A 381 -14.58 -4.75 -0.48
N PRO A 382 -13.81 -5.84 -0.24
CA PRO A 382 -14.35 -7.20 -0.11
C PRO A 382 -15.31 -7.42 1.08
N PHE A 383 -15.49 -6.45 1.98
CA PHE A 383 -16.54 -6.46 3.00
C PHE A 383 -17.80 -5.66 2.59
N VAL A 384 -17.72 -4.89 1.50
CA VAL A 384 -18.80 -4.05 0.96
C VAL A 384 -19.51 -4.74 -0.21
N THR A 385 -18.84 -5.65 -0.92
CA THR A 385 -19.42 -6.40 -2.06
C THR A 385 -19.31 -7.91 -1.88
N LEU A 386 -20.35 -8.64 -2.30
CA LEU A 386 -20.37 -10.11 -2.32
C LEU A 386 -19.60 -10.71 -3.51
N ALA A 387 -19.39 -9.93 -4.57
CA ALA A 387 -18.54 -10.26 -5.71
C ALA A 387 -17.44 -9.20 -5.85
N PRO A 388 -16.19 -9.56 -6.20
CA PRO A 388 -15.12 -8.57 -6.41
C PRO A 388 -15.42 -7.60 -7.56
N HIS A 389 -16.12 -8.07 -8.59
CA HIS A 389 -16.41 -7.34 -9.82
C HIS A 389 -17.81 -7.63 -10.35
N GLN A 390 -18.39 -6.67 -11.08
CA GLN A 390 -19.64 -6.83 -11.81
C GLN A 390 -19.43 -7.75 -13.02
N GLY A 391 -19.46 -9.07 -12.83
CA GLY A 391 -19.18 -10.07 -13.86
C GLY A 391 -18.40 -11.29 -13.39
N ALA A 392 -17.97 -11.33 -12.13
CA ALA A 392 -17.53 -12.57 -11.49
C ALA A 392 -18.76 -13.42 -11.14
N VAL A 393 -19.01 -14.46 -11.95
CA VAL A 393 -20.08 -15.46 -11.80
C VAL A 393 -19.46 -16.82 -11.46
#